data_AF-A0AAV3PXY7-F1
#
_entry.id   AF-A0AAV3PXY7-F1
#
_cell.length_a   1.000
_cell.length_b   1.000
_cell.length_c   1.000
_cell.angle_alpha   90.00
_cell.angle_beta   90.00
_cell.angle_gamma   90.00
#
_symmetry.space_group_name_H-M   'P 1'
#
loop_
_entity.id
_entity.type
_entity.pdbx_description
1 polymer ?
#
loop_
_entity_poly.entity_id
_entity_poly.type
_entity_poly.pdbx_seq_one_letter_code
_entity_poly.pdbx_strand_id
1 'polypeptide(L)' 'MEDYTRLWLRLTWYIKGFAMRLFKWTPEFTPQKESPLCPVWIHLPGLPLYLFEEEPLLSVANSIGKPLSIDSNNVK' A
#
# COMPACT_ATOMS: atom_id res chain seq x y z
N MET A 1 5.02 -0.57 13.18
CA MET A 1 4.03 -0.40 12.10
C MET A 1 4.67 -0.55 10.72
N GLU A 2 5.91 -0.10 10.56
CA GLU A 2 6.68 -0.19 9.30
C GLU A 2 6.81 -1.61 8.74
N ASP A 3 7.08 -2.62 9.59
CA ASP A 3 7.12 -4.02 9.15
C ASP A 3 5.80 -4.51 8.57
N TYR A 4 4.67 -4.20 9.21
CA TYR A 4 3.35 -4.57 8.69
C TYR A 4 3.12 -3.98 7.30
N THR A 5 3.38 -2.68 7.12
CA THR A 5 3.22 -1.98 5.84
C THR A 5 4.14 -2.59 4.77
N ARG A 6 5.41 -2.84 5.11
CA ARG A 6 6.39 -3.45 4.21
C ARG A 6 5.95 -4.84 3.73
N LEU A 7 5.48 -5.68 4.65
CA LEU A 7 5.01 -7.03 4.31
C LEU A 7 3.76 -6.97 3.42
N TRP A 8 2.83 -6.07 3.74
CA TRP A 8 1.55 -5.96 3.04
C TRP A 8 1.69 -5.38 1.62
N LEU A 9 2.51 -4.35 1.43
CA LEU A 9 2.73 -3.72 0.12
C LEU A 9 3.49 -4.63 -0.87
N ARG A 10 4.31 -5.56 -0.39
CA ARG A 10 5.03 -6.51 -1.25
C ARG A 10 4.10 -7.50 -1.96
N LEU A 11 2.91 -7.77 -1.39
CA LEU A 11 1.83 -8.65 -1.88
C LEU A 11 2.20 -10.13 -2.06
N THR A 12 3.35 -10.47 -2.64
CA THR A 12 3.78 -11.85 -2.94
C THR A 12 5.17 -12.14 -2.38
N TRP A 13 5.30 -13.30 -1.75
CA TRP A 13 6.52 -13.83 -1.16
C TRP A 13 6.82 -15.20 -1.74
N TYR A 14 8.09 -15.59 -1.75
CA TYR A 14 8.51 -16.92 -2.19
C TYR A 14 9.09 -17.68 -1.02
N ILE A 15 8.48 -18.81 -0.68
CA ILE A 15 8.95 -19.70 0.38
C ILE A 15 9.30 -21.04 -0.27
N LYS A 16 10.58 -21.42 -0.22
CA LYS A 16 11.09 -22.65 -0.87
C LYS A 16 10.70 -22.75 -2.36
N GLY A 17 10.67 -21.62 -3.07
CA GLY A 17 10.28 -21.54 -4.48
C GLY A 17 8.78 -21.44 -4.75
N PHE A 18 7.93 -21.56 -3.73
CA PHE A 18 6.48 -21.44 -3.88
C PHE A 18 6.01 -20.01 -3.61
N ALA A 19 5.20 -19.46 -4.51
CA ALA A 19 4.58 -18.16 -4.33
C ALA A 19 3.48 -18.20 -3.26
N MET A 20 3.52 -17.23 -2.35
CA MET A 20 2.54 -17.02 -1.29
C MET A 20 2.06 -15.58 -1.37
N ARG A 21 0.75 -15.37 -1.50
CA ARG A 21 0.14 -14.04 -1.47
C ARG A 21 -0.25 -13.68 -0.03
N LEU A 22 0.06 -12.46 0.38
CA LEU A 22 -0.35 -11.91 1.67
C LEU A 22 -1.64 -11.12 1.51
N PHE A 23 -2.55 -11.34 2.45
CA PHE A 23 -3.82 -10.64 2.54
C PHE A 23 -4.03 -10.11 3.96
N LYS A 24 -4.79 -9.03 4.07
CA LYS A 24 -5.21 -8.56 5.38
C LYS A 24 -6.22 -9.54 5.96
N TRP A 25 -5.91 -10.08 7.13
CA TRP A 25 -6.80 -10.97 7.86
C TRP A 25 -8.09 -10.25 8.25
N THR A 26 -9.22 -10.92 8.11
CA THR A 26 -10.52 -10.50 8.63
C THR A 26 -11.17 -11.70 9.34
N PRO A 27 -12.11 -11.48 10.27
CA PRO A 27 -12.81 -12.59 10.95
C PRO A 27 -13.55 -13.53 9.98
N GLU A 28 -13.93 -13.05 8.80
CA GLU A 28 -14.63 -13.79 7.74
C GLU A 28 -13.67 -14.51 6.79
N PHE A 29 -12.38 -14.59 7.11
CA PHE A 29 -11.38 -15.23 6.27
C PHE A 29 -11.72 -16.70 6.00
N THR A 30 -11.69 -17.09 4.73
CA THR A 30 -11.76 -18.50 4.30
C THR A 30 -10.67 -18.80 3.27
N PRO A 31 -10.07 -20.00 3.27
CA PRO A 31 -9.06 -20.37 2.27
C PRO A 31 -9.56 -20.34 0.82
N GLN A 32 -10.89 -20.39 0.63
CA GLN A 32 -11.54 -20.39 -0.68
C GLN A 32 -11.78 -18.97 -1.23
N LYS A 33 -11.55 -17.93 -0.42
CA LYS A 33 -11.86 -16.55 -0.78
C LYS A 33 -10.73 -15.59 -0.40
N GLU A 34 -10.32 -14.75 -1.34
CA GLU A 34 -9.36 -13.69 -1.06
C GLU A 34 -10.00 -12.57 -0.20
N SER A 35 -9.17 -11.93 0.64
CA SER A 35 -9.60 -10.74 1.38
C SER A 35 -9.99 -9.64 0.39
N PRO A 36 -11.13 -8.97 0.58
CA PRO A 36 -11.51 -7.84 -0.26
C PRO A 36 -10.63 -6.60 0.00
N LEU A 37 -9.80 -6.62 1.05
CA LEU A 37 -8.92 -5.52 1.42
C LEU A 37 -7.56 -5.67 0.74
N CYS A 38 -7.29 -4.81 -0.24
CA CYS A 38 -6.01 -4.72 -0.93
C CYS A 38 -5.46 -3.28 -0.91
N PRO A 39 -4.13 -3.11 -0.84
CA PRO A 39 -3.51 -1.80 -1.06
C PRO A 39 -3.64 -1.42 -2.53
N VAL A 40 -3.94 -0.15 -2.80
CA VAL A 40 -4.05 0.40 -4.15
C VAL A 40 -3.07 1.54 -4.30
N TRP A 41 -2.33 1.55 -5.40
CA TRP A 41 -1.47 2.66 -5.79
C TRP A 41 -2.30 3.70 -6.53
N ILE A 42 -2.19 4.97 -6.11
CA ILE A 42 -2.90 6.09 -6.73
C ILE A 42 -1.86 6.95 -7.42
N HIS A 43 -2.06 7.20 -8.71
CA HIS A 43 -1.25 8.14 -9.46
C HIS A 43 -1.97 9.49 -9.53
N LEU A 44 -1.26 10.58 -9.22
CA LEU A 44 -1.78 11.95 -9.23
C LEU A 44 -1.14 12.74 -10.39
N PRO A 45 -1.59 12.55 -11.64
CA PRO A 45 -1.01 13.24 -12.79
C PRO A 45 -1.30 14.74 -12.71
N GLY A 46 -0.29 15.56 -13.02
CA GLY A 46 -0.44 17.01 -13.02
C GLY A 46 -0.52 17.64 -11.64
N LEU A 47 -0.16 16.92 -10.57
CA LEU A 47 -0.03 17.49 -9.24
C LEU A 47 1.01 18.64 -9.29
N PRO A 48 0.65 19.86 -8.87
CA PRO A 48 1.60 20.95 -8.80
C PRO A 48 2.82 20.64 -7.92
N LEU A 49 4.01 21.13 -8.30
CA LEU A 49 5.26 20.87 -7.58
C LEU A 49 5.23 21.27 -6.10
N TYR A 50 4.52 22.34 -5.74
CA TYR A 50 4.41 22.78 -4.34
C TYR A 50 3.55 21.83 -3.48
N LEU A 51 2.83 20.88 -4.10
CA LEU A 51 2.06 19.85 -3.40
C LEU A 51 2.80 18.50 -3.35
N PHE A 52 4.05 18.43 -3.80
CA PHE A 52 4.90 17.22 -3.68
C PHE A 52 5.59 17.07 -2.32
N GLU A 53 5.22 17.89 -1.33
CA GLU A 53 5.63 17.71 0.06
C GLU A 53 4.77 16.66 0.75
N GLU A 54 5.31 16.04 1.82
CA GLU A 54 4.66 14.94 2.54
C GLU A 54 3.28 15.34 3.11
N GLU A 55 3.19 16.50 3.77
CA GLU A 55 1.96 16.97 4.41
C GLU A 55 0.80 17.18 3.41
N PRO A 56 0.95 17.94 2.30
CA PRO A 56 -0.08 18.03 1.27
C PRO A 56 -0.46 16.68 0.64
N LEU A 57 0.52 15.82 0.36
CA LEU A 57 0.27 14.49 -0.21
C LEU A 57 -0.55 13.61 0.73
N LEU A 58 -0.19 13.60 2.02
CA LEU A 58 -0.95 12.88 3.05
C LEU A 58 -2.36 13.46 3.19
N SER A 59 -2.53 14.78 3.13
CA SER A 59 -3.84 15.42 3.19
C SER A 59 -4.77 14.96 2.05
N VAL A 60 -4.26 14.98 0.81
CA VAL A 60 -5.01 14.46 -0.36
C VAL A 60 -5.28 12.96 -0.22
N ALA A 61 -4.28 12.16 0.15
CA ALA A 61 -4.43 10.72 0.29
C ALA A 61 -5.46 10.34 1.37
N ASN A 62 -5.46 11.05 2.50
CA ASN A 62 -6.44 10.89 3.60
C ASN A 62 -7.89 11.12 3.15
N SER A 63 -8.11 11.98 2.14
CA SER A 63 -9.44 12.20 1.58
C SER A 63 -9.97 10.99 0.78
N ILE A 64 -9.06 10.16 0.26
CA ILE A 64 -9.38 8.96 -0.54
C ILE A 64 -9.48 7.73 0.36
N GLY A 65 -8.59 7.63 1.36
CA GLY A 65 -8.54 6.50 2.28
C GLY A 65 -7.37 6.61 3.25
N LYS A 66 -7.01 5.51 3.93
CA LYS A 66 -5.86 5.52 4.84
C LYS A 66 -4.56 5.40 4.03
N PRO A 67 -3.69 6.43 3.98
CA PRO A 67 -2.40 6.32 3.33
C PRO A 67 -1.54 5.26 4.02
N LEU A 68 -0.87 4.43 3.22
CA LEU A 68 0.04 3.38 3.71
C LEU A 68 1.50 3.76 3.52
N SER A 69 1.83 4.36 2.38
CA SER A 69 3.17 4.79 2.01
C SER A 69 3.04 5.81 0.88
N ILE A 70 3.95 6.78 0.87
CA ILE A 70 4.18 7.68 -0.26
C ILE A 70 5.44 7.19 -0.97
N ASP A 71 5.47 7.29 -2.29
CA ASP A 71 6.67 6.96 -3.04
C ASP A 71 7.82 7.86 -2.61
N SER A 72 8.90 7.25 -2.13
CA SER A 72 10.07 7.97 -1.69
C SER A 72 10.87 8.33 -2.93
N ASN A 73 10.62 9.50 -3.50
CA ASN A 73 11.51 10.12 -4.49
C ASN A 73 12.85 10.47 -3.82
N ASN A 74 13.66 9.46 -3.50
CA ASN A 74 15.06 9.63 -3.18
C ASN A 74 15.78 9.93 -4.50
N VAL A 75 15.62 11.15 -5.01
CA VAL A 75 16.54 11.69 -6.00
C VAL A 75 17.87 11.85 -5.27
N LYS A 76 18.78 10.89 -5.46
CA LYS A 76 20.20 11.07 -5.16
C LYS A 76 20.85 11.93 -6.24
#